data_AF-A0A3M6UFK7-F1
#
_entry.id   AF-A0A3M6UFK7-F1
#
_cell.length_a   1.000
_cell.length_b   1.000
_cell.length_c   1.000
_cell.angle_alpha   90.00
_cell.angle_beta   90.00
_cell.angle_gamma   90.00
#
_symmetry.space_group_name_H-M   'P 1'
#
loop_
_entity.id
_entity.type
_entity.pdbx_description
1 polymer ?
#
loop_
_entity_poly.entity_id
_entity_poly.type
_entity_poly.pdbx_seq_one_letter_code
_entity_poly.pdbx_strand_id
1 'polypeptide(L)'
;MKSAMNHVRLDLEFEPCQDHLPDAFLKADIKKHGKRHIILATDQLLEHLSKAKSWYIDGTFKLQQQLFTINAFVHTDDHAKQVPLVFILMSGRKKKDYHKIQELGLQQQYNNDRGTYQYLRQIMALAFLPEDEIEPMFEHLKAQAATDQLRQFVEYVSQTWIHNQTWPPSSWSVYMMAIRSNNDIEGWHHGLHRRASGKWHMPFYMLLDLLHQEARLTALRIRLVSEKKLKRIQRAKYRSLQAKVFALWDDFSHQRKNAQQLLRECARLNGPSRQYTQR
;
A
#
# COMPACT_ATOMS: atom_id res chain seq x y z
N MET A 1 5.61 39.87 19.12
CA MET A 1 5.58 38.61 19.89
C MET A 1 4.21 37.97 19.76
N LYS A 2 4.03 37.08 18.77
CA LYS A 2 2.84 36.23 18.68
C LYS A 2 3.20 34.89 19.31
N SER A 3 2.49 34.57 20.38
CA SER A 3 2.60 33.36 21.18
C SER A 3 2.65 32.11 20.30
N ALA A 4 3.65 31.26 20.57
CA ALA A 4 3.69 29.89 20.08
C ALA A 4 2.41 29.18 20.56
N MET A 5 1.46 28.97 19.66
CA MET A 5 0.43 27.96 19.87
C MET A 5 1.14 26.61 19.79
N ASN A 6 1.46 26.08 20.97
CA ASN A 6 1.79 24.67 21.15
C ASN A 6 0.75 23.84 20.41
N HIS A 7 1.16 23.18 19.33
CA HIS A 7 0.42 22.06 18.77
C HIS A 7 0.28 21.04 19.90
N VAL A 8 -0.91 20.92 20.46
CA VAL A 8 -1.23 19.90 21.45
C VAL A 8 -1.06 18.53 20.77
N ARG A 9 0.07 17.87 21.05
CA ARG A 9 0.25 16.44 20.85
C ARG A 9 -0.79 15.72 21.70
N LEU A 10 -1.85 15.23 21.08
CA LEU A 10 -2.66 14.17 21.67
C LEU A 10 -2.21 12.86 21.01
N ASP A 11 -0.96 12.53 21.33
CA ASP A 11 -0.37 11.21 21.10
C ASP A 11 -1.10 10.23 22.03
N LEU A 12 -0.99 8.92 21.77
CA LEU A 12 -1.55 7.85 22.61
C LEU A 12 -0.95 7.89 24.04
N GLU A 13 -1.15 8.94 24.82
CA GLU A 13 -0.57 9.19 26.14
C GLU A 13 -1.66 9.06 27.20
N PHE A 14 -2.12 7.83 27.40
CA PHE A 14 -3.10 7.44 28.41
C PHE A 14 -2.89 5.97 28.77
N GLU A 15 -3.23 5.55 29.98
CA GLU A 15 -3.21 4.13 30.34
C GLU A 15 -4.57 3.49 29.98
N PRO A 16 -4.60 2.37 29.21
CA PRO A 16 -5.87 1.77 28.82
C PRO A 16 -6.53 1.11 30.03
N CYS A 17 -7.73 1.58 30.39
CA CYS A 17 -8.63 0.89 31.32
C CYS A 17 -8.96 -0.52 30.80
N GLN A 18 -8.50 -1.55 31.51
CA GLN A 18 -8.66 -2.95 31.09
C GLN A 18 -10.12 -3.39 31.03
N ASP A 19 -10.97 -2.86 31.93
CA ASP A 19 -12.40 -3.20 32.02
C ASP A 19 -13.23 -2.81 30.78
N HIS A 20 -12.67 -1.96 29.92
CA HIS A 20 -13.31 -1.49 28.68
C HIS A 20 -12.62 -2.03 27.43
N LEU A 21 -11.64 -2.91 27.57
CA LEU A 21 -11.02 -3.59 26.45
C LEU A 21 -11.83 -4.84 26.12
N PRO A 22 -12.12 -5.09 24.83
CA PRO A 22 -12.63 -6.39 24.45
C PRO A 22 -11.65 -7.50 24.82
N ASP A 23 -12.17 -8.58 25.40
CA ASP A 23 -11.37 -9.70 25.91
C ASP A 23 -10.36 -10.20 24.87
N ALA A 24 -9.11 -10.31 25.33
CA ALA A 24 -7.98 -10.78 24.52
C ALA A 24 -7.75 -10.01 23.21
N PHE A 25 -8.35 -8.83 23.00
CA PHE A 25 -8.17 -8.08 21.75
C PHE A 25 -6.91 -7.22 21.76
N LEU A 26 -6.52 -6.68 22.93
CA LEU A 26 -5.23 -6.02 23.11
C LEU A 26 -4.13 -7.07 23.24
N LYS A 27 -3.18 -7.06 22.30
CA LYS A 27 -2.07 -8.04 22.26
C LYS A 27 -0.76 -7.47 22.76
N ALA A 28 -0.51 -6.18 22.54
CA ALA A 28 0.66 -5.50 23.08
C ALA A 28 0.47 -3.99 23.13
N ASP A 29 1.14 -3.36 24.08
CA ASP A 29 1.33 -1.91 24.15
C ASP A 29 2.83 -1.60 24.25
N ILE A 30 3.41 -1.13 23.15
CA ILE A 30 4.85 -1.02 22.98
C ILE A 30 5.25 0.45 22.93
N LYS A 31 5.99 0.90 23.94
CA LYS A 31 6.62 2.23 23.99
C LYS A 31 8.11 2.11 23.59
N LYS A 32 8.50 2.66 22.44
CA LYS A 32 9.89 2.61 21.92
C LYS A 32 10.26 3.92 21.22
N HIS A 33 11.42 4.48 21.55
CA HIS A 33 11.95 5.74 20.99
C HIS A 33 10.95 6.92 21.05
N GLY A 34 10.27 7.09 22.20
CA GLY A 34 9.27 8.15 22.39
C GLY A 34 8.00 7.98 21.54
N LYS A 35 7.74 6.78 21.00
CA LYS A 35 6.52 6.45 20.27
C LYS A 35 5.82 5.27 20.92
N ARG A 36 4.48 5.26 20.83
CA ARG A 36 3.64 4.18 21.32
C ARG A 36 2.97 3.46 20.15
N HIS A 37 2.92 2.13 20.24
CA HIS A 37 2.29 1.24 19.28
C HIS A 37 1.37 0.28 20.04
N ILE A 38 0.07 0.36 19.80
CA ILE A 38 -0.93 -0.52 20.40
C ILE A 38 -1.32 -1.56 19.36
N ILE A 39 -1.02 -2.84 19.64
CA ILE A 39 -1.28 -3.97 18.75
C ILE A 39 -2.59 -4.63 19.17
N LEU A 40 -3.53 -4.72 18.23
CA LEU A 40 -4.87 -5.26 18.43
C LEU A 40 -5.13 -6.37 17.40
N ALA A 41 -5.58 -7.53 17.87
CA ALA A 41 -5.98 -8.66 17.04
C ALA A 41 -6.82 -9.65 17.86
N THR A 42 -7.63 -10.48 17.22
CA THR A 42 -8.22 -11.65 17.89
C THR A 42 -7.32 -12.86 17.67
N ASP A 43 -7.37 -13.85 18.56
CA ASP A 43 -6.56 -15.08 18.43
C ASP A 43 -6.84 -15.83 17.13
N GLN A 44 -8.11 -15.85 16.72
CA GLN A 44 -8.51 -16.44 15.43
C GLN A 44 -7.80 -15.76 14.24
N LEU A 45 -7.69 -14.43 14.24
CA LEU A 45 -7.00 -13.73 13.14
C LEU A 45 -5.48 -13.92 13.20
N LEU A 46 -4.90 -14.04 14.39
CA LEU A 46 -3.49 -14.38 14.56
C LEU A 46 -3.18 -15.80 14.07
N GLU A 47 -4.07 -16.76 14.29
CA GLU A 47 -3.93 -18.11 13.75
C GLU A 47 -3.93 -18.08 12.21
N HIS A 48 -4.83 -17.31 11.59
CA HIS A 48 -4.82 -17.12 10.14
C HIS A 48 -3.54 -16.43 9.65
N LEU A 49 -3.03 -15.45 10.39
CA LEU A 49 -1.78 -14.77 10.06
C LEU A 49 -0.60 -15.74 10.07
N SER A 50 -0.52 -16.60 11.10
CA SER A 50 0.56 -17.60 11.24
C SER A 50 0.60 -18.61 10.09
N LYS A 51 -0.56 -18.89 9.47
CA LYS A 51 -0.69 -19.81 8.33
C LYS A 51 -0.49 -19.13 6.97
N ALA A 52 -0.50 -17.80 6.92
CA ALA A 52 -0.39 -17.06 5.67
C ALA A 52 1.07 -17.06 5.15
N LYS A 53 1.25 -17.40 3.87
CA LYS A 53 2.58 -17.43 3.22
C LYS A 53 3.17 -16.05 2.96
N SER A 54 2.32 -15.03 2.81
CA SER A 54 2.75 -13.67 2.49
C SER A 54 1.89 -12.67 3.25
N TRP A 55 2.56 -11.68 3.84
CA TRP A 55 1.93 -10.61 4.60
C TRP A 55 2.12 -9.28 3.87
N TYR A 56 1.11 -8.43 3.96
CA TYR A 56 1.10 -7.10 3.35
C TYR A 56 0.86 -6.09 4.45
N ILE A 57 1.65 -5.02 4.46
CA ILE A 57 1.51 -3.96 5.46
C ILE A 57 0.94 -2.73 4.76
N ASP A 58 -0.14 -2.18 5.31
CA ASP A 58 -0.74 -0.94 4.81
C ASP A 58 -1.04 0.02 5.97
N GLY A 59 -1.00 1.31 5.69
CA GLY A 59 -1.24 2.38 6.65
C GLY A 59 -2.27 3.39 6.14
N THR A 60 -3.26 3.71 6.97
CA THR A 60 -4.23 4.76 6.68
C THR A 60 -4.02 6.02 7.51
N PHE A 61 -4.16 7.18 6.86
CA PHE A 61 -4.01 8.51 7.45
C PHE A 61 -5.35 9.21 7.70
N LYS A 62 -6.48 8.53 7.47
CA LYS A 62 -7.83 9.11 7.57
C LYS A 62 -8.41 9.12 9.00
N LEU A 63 -7.63 8.69 9.98
CA LEU A 63 -7.97 8.66 11.41
C LEU A 63 -7.03 9.60 12.18
N GLN A 64 -7.42 10.03 13.38
CA GLN A 64 -6.60 10.86 14.27
C GLN A 64 -5.28 10.17 14.69
N GLN A 65 -5.26 8.85 14.83
CA GLN A 65 -4.01 8.08 14.99
C GLN A 65 -3.62 7.42 13.66
N GLN A 66 -2.32 7.18 13.44
CA GLN A 66 -1.90 6.41 12.26
C GLN A 66 -2.26 4.95 12.52
N LEU A 67 -3.19 4.41 11.73
CA LEU A 67 -3.59 3.01 11.80
C LEU A 67 -2.82 2.23 10.73
N PHE A 68 -1.99 1.29 11.17
CA PHE A 68 -1.37 0.28 10.34
C PHE A 68 -2.16 -1.03 10.43
N THR A 69 -2.12 -1.79 9.34
CA THR A 69 -2.71 -3.12 9.26
C THR A 69 -1.71 -4.10 8.69
N ILE A 70 -1.64 -5.29 9.30
CA ILE A 70 -1.01 -6.46 8.68
C ILE A 70 -2.14 -7.26 8.05
N ASN A 71 -2.02 -7.45 6.75
CA ASN A 71 -3.03 -8.03 5.89
C ASN A 71 -2.48 -9.30 5.26
N ALA A 72 -3.37 -10.25 4.95
CA ALA A 72 -3.01 -11.43 4.17
C ALA A 72 -4.11 -11.76 3.18
N PHE A 73 -3.75 -12.54 2.15
CA PHE A 73 -4.75 -13.19 1.31
C PHE A 73 -5.23 -14.47 1.99
N VAL A 74 -6.54 -14.58 2.13
CA VAL A 74 -7.21 -15.86 2.37
C VAL A 74 -7.75 -16.37 1.05
N HIS A 75 -7.51 -17.63 0.73
CA HIS A 75 -7.98 -18.23 -0.51
C HIS A 75 -8.44 -19.68 -0.34
N THR A 76 -9.40 -20.08 -1.16
CA THR A 76 -9.90 -21.45 -1.32
C THR A 76 -10.29 -21.58 -2.79
N ASP A 77 -9.59 -22.42 -3.54
CA ASP A 77 -9.70 -22.52 -5.00
C ASP A 77 -9.59 -21.14 -5.70
N ASP A 78 -10.58 -20.77 -6.52
CA ASP A 78 -10.68 -19.49 -7.21
C ASP A 78 -11.23 -18.35 -6.32
N HIS A 79 -11.60 -18.63 -5.07
CA HIS A 79 -12.09 -17.65 -4.12
C HIS A 79 -10.92 -17.09 -3.33
N ALA A 80 -10.59 -15.82 -3.55
CA ALA A 80 -9.56 -15.12 -2.79
C ALA A 80 -10.08 -13.78 -2.25
N LYS A 81 -9.59 -13.37 -1.09
CA LYS A 81 -9.85 -12.05 -0.51
C LYS A 81 -8.66 -11.58 0.31
N GLN A 82 -8.27 -10.32 0.16
CA GLN A 82 -7.34 -9.70 1.11
C GLN A 82 -8.11 -9.23 2.34
N VAL A 83 -7.59 -9.54 3.53
CA VAL A 83 -8.23 -9.19 4.79
C VAL A 83 -7.23 -8.65 5.81
N PRO A 84 -7.63 -7.67 6.66
CA PRO A 84 -6.80 -7.20 7.76
C PRO A 84 -6.88 -8.16 8.95
N LEU A 85 -5.72 -8.63 9.40
CA LEU A 85 -5.59 -9.62 10.48
C LEU A 85 -5.09 -8.99 11.78
N VAL A 86 -4.28 -7.94 11.69
CA VAL A 86 -3.74 -7.20 12.85
C VAL A 86 -3.91 -5.71 12.62
N PHE A 87 -4.33 -5.00 13.66
CA PHE A 87 -4.45 -3.54 13.69
C PHE A 87 -3.40 -2.97 14.62
N ILE A 88 -2.68 -1.94 14.18
CA ILE A 88 -1.61 -1.30 14.95
C ILE A 88 -1.89 0.20 14.97
N LEU A 89 -2.24 0.73 16.14
CA LEU A 89 -2.38 2.17 16.34
C LEU A 89 -1.03 2.75 16.73
N MET A 90 -0.59 3.79 16.02
CA MET A 90 0.69 4.42 16.26
C MET A 90 0.54 5.92 16.53
N SER A 91 1.35 6.44 17.46
CA SER A 91 1.41 7.88 17.74
C SER A 91 2.11 8.68 16.63
N GLY A 92 3.09 8.08 15.94
CA GLY A 92 3.82 8.76 14.87
C GLY A 92 3.07 8.77 13.54
N ARG A 93 3.05 9.92 12.85
CA ARG A 93 2.57 10.10 11.46
C ARG A 93 3.75 10.46 10.56
N LYS A 94 4.35 9.50 9.84
CA LYS A 94 5.42 9.84 8.87
C LYS A 94 5.04 9.40 7.46
N LYS A 95 5.11 10.34 6.51
CA LYS A 95 4.72 10.19 5.10
C LYS A 95 5.90 10.45 4.15
N LYS A 96 7.10 9.99 4.53
CA LYS A 96 8.39 10.46 4.01
C LYS A 96 8.50 10.42 2.47
N ASP A 97 7.97 9.39 1.82
CA ASP A 97 8.09 9.23 0.36
C ASP A 97 7.26 10.25 -0.44
N TYR A 98 6.05 10.57 0.04
CA TYR A 98 5.16 11.50 -0.65
C TYR A 98 5.66 12.95 -0.58
N HIS A 99 6.36 13.31 0.50
CA HIS A 99 6.91 14.65 0.65
C HIS A 99 8.01 14.91 -0.37
N LYS A 100 8.87 13.93 -0.65
CA LYS A 100 9.99 14.13 -1.58
C LYS A 100 9.52 14.46 -3.02
N ILE A 101 8.46 13.80 -3.50
CA ILE A 101 7.86 14.08 -4.82
C ILE A 101 7.24 15.48 -4.89
N GLN A 102 6.65 15.95 -3.79
CA GLN A 102 6.05 17.28 -3.69
C GLN A 102 7.10 18.39 -3.55
N GLU A 103 8.13 18.17 -2.72
CA GLU A 103 9.26 19.09 -2.51
C GLU A 103 10.01 19.39 -3.81
N LEU A 104 10.17 18.38 -4.68
CA LEU A 104 10.85 18.54 -5.97
C LEU A 104 9.98 19.18 -7.06
N GLY A 105 8.71 19.53 -6.78
CA GLY A 105 7.79 20.12 -7.77
C GLY A 105 7.37 19.16 -8.89
N LEU A 106 7.73 17.87 -8.81
CA LEU A 106 7.52 16.87 -9.85
C LEU A 106 6.04 16.63 -10.14
N GLN A 107 5.14 16.93 -9.20
CA GLN A 107 3.70 16.82 -9.43
C GLN A 107 3.21 17.78 -10.54
N GLN A 108 3.73 19.02 -10.60
CA GLN A 108 3.35 19.96 -11.66
C GLN A 108 3.95 19.54 -13.01
N GLN A 109 5.22 19.12 -13.02
CA GLN A 109 5.91 18.65 -14.24
C GLN A 109 5.30 17.37 -14.78
N TYR A 110 4.98 16.38 -13.94
CA TYR A 110 4.24 15.18 -14.34
C TYR A 110 2.90 15.54 -14.99
N ASN A 111 2.28 16.64 -14.57
CA ASN A 111 1.01 17.06 -15.11
C ASN A 111 1.10 17.82 -16.43
N ASN A 112 2.17 18.59 -16.64
CA ASN A 112 2.25 19.56 -17.73
C ASN A 112 3.32 19.21 -18.79
N ASP A 113 4.29 18.35 -18.46
CA ASP A 113 5.36 17.94 -19.36
C ASP A 113 5.23 16.46 -19.75
N ARG A 114 5.12 16.22 -21.06
CA ARG A 114 4.94 14.87 -21.62
C ARG A 114 6.18 14.00 -21.42
N GLY A 115 7.39 14.59 -21.51
CA GLY A 115 8.65 13.86 -21.33
C GLY A 115 8.78 13.32 -19.90
N THR A 116 8.60 14.20 -18.92
CA THR A 116 8.60 13.89 -17.49
C THR A 116 7.50 12.89 -17.15
N TYR A 117 6.30 13.06 -17.71
CA TYR A 117 5.22 12.08 -17.56
C TYR A 117 5.69 10.70 -18.03
N GLN A 118 6.14 10.55 -19.29
CA GLN A 118 6.56 9.26 -19.85
C GLN A 118 7.75 8.65 -19.09
N TYR A 119 8.69 9.48 -18.64
CA TYR A 119 9.84 9.05 -17.85
C TYR A 119 9.43 8.47 -16.50
N LEU A 120 8.65 9.22 -15.71
CA LEU A 120 8.17 8.77 -14.40
C LEU A 120 7.26 7.53 -14.52
N ARG A 121 6.51 7.40 -15.62
CA ARG A 121 5.73 6.20 -15.93
C ARG A 121 6.60 4.96 -16.10
N GLN A 122 7.79 5.09 -16.69
CA GLN A 122 8.74 3.98 -16.80
C GLN A 122 9.34 3.62 -15.44
N ILE A 123 9.74 4.60 -14.63
CA ILE A 123 10.19 4.34 -13.26
C ILE A 123 9.11 3.59 -12.45
N MET A 124 7.85 4.03 -12.50
CA MET A 124 6.73 3.32 -11.84
C MET A 124 6.44 1.93 -12.42
N ALA A 125 6.85 1.66 -13.67
CA ALA A 125 6.63 0.39 -14.32
C ALA A 125 7.71 -0.65 -14.00
N LEU A 126 8.81 -0.27 -13.33
CA LEU A 126 9.85 -1.20 -12.88
C LEU A 126 9.26 -2.33 -12.02
N ALA A 127 8.21 -2.06 -11.24
CA ALA A 127 7.55 -3.10 -10.44
C ALA A 127 6.97 -4.24 -11.28
N PHE A 128 6.78 -4.08 -12.59
CA PHE A 128 6.25 -5.13 -13.46
C PHE A 128 7.33 -5.99 -14.10
N LEU A 129 8.62 -5.74 -13.80
CA LEU A 129 9.75 -6.52 -14.31
C LEU A 129 10.16 -7.60 -13.30
N PRO A 130 10.75 -8.71 -13.78
CA PRO A 130 11.52 -9.62 -12.94
C PRO A 130 12.57 -8.89 -12.09
N GLU A 131 12.86 -9.39 -10.89
CA GLU A 131 13.84 -8.78 -9.98
C GLU A 131 15.20 -8.53 -10.64
N ASP A 132 15.69 -9.51 -11.38
CA ASP A 132 16.97 -9.50 -12.10
C ASP A 132 17.02 -8.43 -13.21
N GLU A 133 15.87 -8.01 -13.74
CA GLU A 133 15.76 -6.99 -14.79
C GLU A 133 15.51 -5.58 -14.24
N ILE A 134 15.15 -5.44 -12.96
CA ILE A 134 14.80 -4.14 -12.37
C ILE A 134 16.01 -3.21 -12.28
N GLU A 135 17.12 -3.67 -11.70
CA GLU A 135 18.32 -2.86 -11.51
C GLU A 135 18.97 -2.46 -12.85
N PRO A 136 19.21 -3.37 -13.80
CA PRO A 136 19.75 -3.00 -15.11
C PRO A 136 18.89 -1.97 -15.85
N MET A 137 17.57 -2.13 -15.80
CA MET A 137 16.66 -1.20 -16.48
C MET A 137 16.57 0.14 -15.74
N PHE A 138 16.65 0.14 -14.42
CA PHE A 138 16.71 1.36 -13.62
C PHE A 138 17.96 2.19 -13.95
N GLU A 139 19.14 1.57 -14.06
CA GLU A 139 20.37 2.29 -14.43
C GLU A 139 20.29 2.93 -15.82
N HIS A 140 19.65 2.25 -16.78
CA HIS A 140 19.36 2.84 -18.09
C HIS A 140 18.45 4.08 -17.99
N LEU A 141 17.43 4.03 -17.13
CA LEU A 141 16.56 5.19 -16.88
C LEU A 141 17.29 6.28 -16.11
N LYS A 142 18.18 5.95 -15.17
CA LYS A 142 18.96 6.91 -14.39
C LYS A 142 19.83 7.78 -15.29
N ALA A 143 20.47 7.19 -16.30
CA ALA A 143 21.24 7.91 -17.31
C ALA A 143 20.39 8.90 -18.16
N GLN A 144 19.07 8.70 -18.23
CA GLN A 144 18.15 9.53 -19.03
C GLN A 144 17.52 10.69 -18.25
N ALA A 145 17.87 10.87 -16.96
CA ALA A 145 17.34 11.96 -16.14
C ALA A 145 17.83 13.34 -16.64
N ALA A 146 16.96 14.04 -17.38
CA ALA A 146 17.30 15.26 -18.09
C ALA A 146 17.41 16.51 -17.21
N THR A 147 16.63 16.58 -16.12
CA THR A 147 16.57 17.76 -15.24
C THR A 147 17.17 17.47 -13.87
N ASP A 148 17.63 18.50 -13.16
CA ASP A 148 18.17 18.34 -11.81
C ASP A 148 17.13 17.79 -10.82
N GLN A 149 15.85 18.16 -10.99
CA GLN A 149 14.76 17.60 -10.19
C GLN A 149 14.60 16.09 -10.43
N LEU A 150 14.68 15.64 -11.69
CA LEU A 150 14.64 14.22 -12.03
C LEU A 150 15.87 13.48 -11.49
N ARG A 151 17.07 14.06 -11.61
CA ARG A 151 18.30 13.47 -11.05
C ARG A 151 18.21 13.28 -9.55
N GLN A 152 17.74 14.29 -8.80
CA GLN A 152 17.54 14.19 -7.35
C GLN A 152 16.49 13.13 -6.99
N PHE A 153 15.42 13.02 -7.76
CA PHE A 153 14.39 12.00 -7.55
C PHE A 153 14.91 10.59 -7.83
N VAL A 154 15.61 10.38 -8.93
CA VAL A 154 16.13 9.07 -9.28
C VAL A 154 17.21 8.64 -8.30
N GLU A 155 18.04 9.56 -7.82
CA GLU A 155 19.00 9.27 -6.76
C GLU A 155 18.30 8.82 -5.46
N TYR A 156 17.20 9.48 -5.09
CA TYR A 156 16.36 9.01 -4.00
C TYR A 156 15.82 7.59 -4.23
N VAL A 157 15.32 7.30 -5.43
CA VAL A 157 14.80 5.97 -5.78
C VAL A 157 15.90 4.91 -5.71
N SER A 158 17.09 5.22 -6.25
CA SER A 158 18.28 4.36 -6.22
C SER A 158 18.62 3.94 -4.78
N GLN A 159 18.72 4.91 -3.87
CA GLN A 159 19.09 4.67 -2.47
C GLN A 159 17.98 4.03 -1.63
N THR A 160 16.71 4.22 -2.00
CA THR A 160 15.56 3.79 -1.19
C THR A 160 14.99 2.44 -1.63
N TRP A 161 14.94 2.19 -2.94
CA TRP A 161 14.17 1.07 -3.52
C TRP A 161 15.01 0.11 -4.37
N ILE A 162 16.17 0.53 -4.87
CA ILE A 162 17.01 -0.30 -5.75
C ILE A 162 18.12 -0.96 -4.95
N HIS A 163 18.97 -0.18 -4.27
CA HIS A 163 20.13 -0.71 -3.54
C HIS A 163 19.91 -0.83 -2.02
N ASN A 164 18.69 -0.57 -1.53
CA ASN A 164 18.38 -0.69 -0.12
C ASN A 164 18.08 -2.14 0.27
N GLN A 165 18.79 -2.67 1.27
CA GLN A 165 18.59 -4.04 1.75
C GLN A 165 17.30 -4.23 2.57
N THR A 166 16.67 -3.14 3.02
CA THR A 166 15.41 -3.21 3.78
C THR A 166 14.23 -3.56 2.88
N TRP A 167 14.24 -3.07 1.63
CA TRP A 167 13.18 -3.23 0.65
C TRP A 167 13.77 -3.57 -0.73
N PRO A 168 14.39 -4.76 -0.88
CA PRO A 168 15.00 -5.16 -2.15
C PRO A 168 13.94 -5.33 -3.26
N PRO A 169 14.32 -5.30 -4.54
CA PRO A 169 13.37 -5.45 -5.66
C PRO A 169 12.45 -6.68 -5.59
N SER A 170 12.92 -7.82 -5.09
CA SER A 170 12.09 -9.00 -4.78
C SER A 170 10.87 -8.71 -3.89
N SER A 171 10.98 -7.72 -2.99
CA SER A 171 9.94 -7.41 -2.01
C SER A 171 8.78 -6.58 -2.58
N TRP A 172 8.99 -5.92 -3.73
CA TRP A 172 8.00 -5.02 -4.33
C TRP A 172 7.75 -5.27 -5.82
N SER A 173 8.53 -6.14 -6.47
CA SER A 173 8.19 -6.64 -7.80
C SER A 173 6.85 -7.36 -7.77
N VAL A 174 5.99 -7.00 -8.71
CA VAL A 174 4.70 -7.63 -8.95
C VAL A 174 4.72 -8.53 -10.19
N TYR A 175 5.89 -8.84 -10.74
CA TYR A 175 6.03 -9.74 -11.88
C TYR A 175 5.42 -11.11 -11.59
N MET A 176 4.62 -11.63 -12.52
CA MET A 176 3.87 -12.89 -12.40
C MET A 176 2.88 -12.96 -11.22
N MET A 177 2.62 -11.85 -10.52
CA MET A 177 1.63 -11.83 -9.46
C MET A 177 0.22 -11.69 -10.01
N ALA A 178 -0.64 -12.67 -9.70
CA ALA A 178 -2.04 -12.64 -10.10
C ALA A 178 -2.87 -11.59 -9.34
N ILE A 179 -2.41 -11.19 -8.16
CA ILE A 179 -3.05 -10.17 -7.33
C ILE A 179 -2.00 -9.13 -6.97
N ARG A 180 -2.24 -7.88 -7.40
CA ARG A 180 -1.25 -6.80 -7.38
C ARG A 180 -1.73 -5.54 -6.67
N SER A 181 -3.03 -5.43 -6.45
CA SER A 181 -3.66 -4.19 -5.97
C SER A 181 -4.30 -4.42 -4.62
N ASN A 182 -4.06 -3.46 -3.71
CA ASN A 182 -4.56 -3.45 -2.34
C ASN A 182 -6.05 -3.03 -2.26
N ASN A 183 -6.81 -3.17 -3.35
CA ASN A 183 -8.18 -2.63 -3.47
C ASN A 183 -9.13 -3.15 -2.40
N ASP A 184 -8.93 -4.39 -1.94
CA ASP A 184 -9.75 -4.98 -0.88
C ASP A 184 -9.52 -4.26 0.45
N ILE A 185 -8.27 -3.90 0.75
CA ILE A 185 -7.88 -3.13 1.93
C ILE A 185 -8.19 -1.64 1.77
N GLU A 186 -8.01 -1.05 0.58
CA GLU A 186 -8.47 0.32 0.30
C GLU A 186 -9.98 0.43 0.50
N GLY A 187 -10.74 -0.53 -0.05
CA GLY A 187 -12.18 -0.65 0.14
C GLY A 187 -12.55 -0.86 1.61
N TRP A 188 -11.76 -1.64 2.34
CA TRP A 188 -11.89 -1.81 3.78
C TRP A 188 -11.65 -0.50 4.54
N HIS A 189 -10.57 0.24 4.25
CA HIS A 189 -10.27 1.55 4.83
C HIS A 189 -11.38 2.57 4.56
N HIS A 190 -11.91 2.61 3.33
CA HIS A 190 -13.05 3.45 2.99
C HIS A 190 -14.32 3.04 3.76
N GLY A 191 -14.55 1.74 3.94
CA GLY A 191 -15.64 1.21 4.76
C GLY A 191 -15.50 1.60 6.23
N LEU A 192 -14.30 1.42 6.80
CA LEU A 192 -13.97 1.79 8.17
C LEU A 192 -14.21 3.28 8.40
N HIS A 193 -13.72 4.14 7.51
CA HIS A 193 -13.92 5.58 7.61
C HIS A 193 -15.40 5.99 7.53
N ARG A 194 -16.21 5.32 6.69
CA ARG A 194 -17.67 5.54 6.66
C ARG A 194 -18.34 5.09 7.95
N ARG A 195 -17.95 3.94 8.51
CA ARG A 195 -18.49 3.44 9.79
C ARG A 195 -18.06 4.29 10.99
N ALA A 196 -16.91 4.96 10.88
CA ALA A 196 -16.50 6.04 11.76
C ALA A 196 -17.32 7.34 11.59
N SER A 197 -18.42 7.31 10.82
CA SER A 197 -19.25 8.48 10.47
C SER A 197 -18.45 9.64 9.85
N GLY A 198 -17.34 9.34 9.16
CA GLY A 198 -16.44 10.35 8.62
C GLY A 198 -15.68 11.15 9.68
N LYS A 199 -15.82 10.80 10.97
CA LYS A 199 -15.13 11.50 12.06
C LYS A 199 -13.65 11.21 11.99
N TRP A 200 -12.88 12.28 11.83
CA TRP A 200 -11.43 12.23 11.92
C TRP A 200 -10.96 12.02 13.37
N HIS A 201 -11.62 12.69 14.32
CA HIS A 201 -11.34 12.63 15.75
C HIS A 201 -12.32 11.64 16.42
N MET A 202 -11.83 10.47 16.79
CA MET A 202 -12.61 9.44 17.45
C MET A 202 -11.99 9.11 18.82
N PRO A 203 -12.77 9.11 19.91
CA PRO A 203 -12.29 8.66 21.22
C PRO A 203 -11.73 7.24 21.14
N PHE A 204 -10.65 6.97 21.89
CA PHE A 204 -9.92 5.70 21.80
C PHE A 204 -10.82 4.46 21.95
N TYR A 205 -11.70 4.43 22.95
CA TYR A 205 -12.57 3.28 23.19
C TYR A 205 -13.60 3.07 22.08
N MET A 206 -14.13 4.14 21.48
CA MET A 206 -14.99 4.02 20.31
C MET A 206 -14.25 3.46 19.09
N LEU A 207 -12.98 3.86 18.92
CA LEU A 207 -12.13 3.31 17.86
C LEU A 207 -11.80 1.85 18.13
N LEU A 208 -11.54 1.48 19.38
CA LEU A 208 -11.28 0.11 19.80
C LEU A 208 -12.48 -0.80 19.52
N ASP A 209 -13.69 -0.38 19.89
CA ASP A 209 -14.92 -1.10 19.61
C ASP A 209 -15.13 -1.28 18.11
N LEU A 210 -14.91 -0.22 17.33
CA LEU A 210 -15.01 -0.28 15.87
C LEU A 210 -14.01 -1.28 15.27
N LEU A 211 -12.74 -1.24 15.70
CA LEU A 211 -11.72 -2.19 15.24
C LEU A 211 -12.03 -3.63 15.66
N HIS A 212 -12.59 -3.83 16.85
CA HIS A 212 -13.03 -5.15 17.30
C HIS A 212 -14.20 -5.68 16.46
N GLN A 213 -15.18 -4.83 16.13
CA GLN A 213 -16.25 -5.18 15.19
C GLN A 213 -15.68 -5.53 13.81
N GLU A 214 -14.69 -4.78 13.32
CA GLU A 214 -14.00 -5.12 12.06
C GLU A 214 -13.30 -6.48 12.13
N ALA A 215 -12.65 -6.80 13.24
CA ALA A 215 -12.00 -8.09 13.43
C ALA A 215 -13.02 -9.25 13.30
N ARG A 216 -14.20 -9.10 13.93
CA ARG A 216 -15.31 -10.06 13.84
C ARG A 216 -15.86 -10.18 12.42
N LEU A 217 -16.03 -9.06 11.72
CA LEU A 217 -16.44 -9.06 10.31
C LEU A 217 -15.39 -9.70 9.40
N THR A 218 -14.10 -9.52 9.69
CA THR A 218 -13.03 -10.21 8.97
C THR A 218 -13.11 -11.71 9.16
N ALA A 219 -13.30 -12.20 10.39
CA ALA A 219 -13.48 -13.64 10.64
C ALA A 219 -14.64 -14.23 9.82
N LEU A 220 -15.77 -13.51 9.73
CA LEU A 220 -16.89 -13.91 8.88
C LEU A 220 -16.51 -13.92 7.39
N ARG A 221 -15.77 -12.92 6.90
CA ARG A 221 -15.29 -12.90 5.50
C ARG A 221 -14.38 -14.08 5.20
N ILE A 222 -13.48 -14.44 6.10
CA ILE A 222 -12.61 -15.60 5.94
C ILE A 222 -13.45 -16.88 5.84
N ARG A 223 -14.45 -17.05 6.72
CA ARG A 223 -15.38 -18.18 6.65
C ARG A 223 -16.13 -18.21 5.31
N LEU A 224 -16.66 -17.07 4.85
CA LEU A 224 -17.36 -17.00 3.57
C LEU A 224 -16.46 -17.33 2.37
N VAL A 225 -15.16 -16.99 2.43
CA VAL A 225 -14.19 -17.43 1.41
C VAL A 225 -14.00 -18.94 1.46
N SER A 226 -13.82 -19.52 2.65
CA SER A 226 -13.67 -20.97 2.82
C SER A 226 -14.91 -21.75 2.38
N GLU A 227 -16.10 -21.18 2.55
CA GLU A 227 -17.38 -21.74 2.09
C GLU A 227 -17.69 -21.44 0.62
N LYS A 228 -16.75 -20.82 -0.12
CA LYS A 228 -16.91 -20.43 -1.54
C LYS A 228 -18.12 -19.50 -1.79
N LYS A 229 -18.48 -18.70 -0.78
CA LYS A 229 -19.58 -17.71 -0.82
C LYS A 229 -19.08 -16.27 -1.02
N LEU A 230 -17.80 -16.01 -0.81
CA LEU A 230 -17.19 -14.70 -1.01
C LEU A 230 -15.99 -14.80 -1.95
N LYS A 231 -16.10 -14.14 -3.11
CA LYS A 231 -15.02 -14.01 -4.08
C LYS A 231 -14.60 -12.56 -4.29
N ARG A 232 -13.39 -12.37 -4.78
CA ARG A 232 -12.93 -11.05 -5.24
C ARG A 232 -13.76 -10.62 -6.44
N ILE A 233 -14.38 -9.45 -6.33
CA ILE A 233 -15.07 -8.80 -7.46
C ILE A 233 -14.12 -7.77 -8.06
N GLN A 234 -13.62 -8.06 -9.26
CA GLN A 234 -12.79 -7.13 -10.01
C GLN A 234 -13.61 -6.50 -11.14
N ARG A 235 -13.62 -5.16 -11.21
CA ARG A 235 -14.31 -4.43 -12.29
C ARG A 235 -13.75 -4.87 -13.65
N ALA A 236 -14.62 -4.95 -14.67
CA ALA A 236 -14.25 -5.37 -16.02
C ALA A 236 -13.02 -4.61 -16.58
N LYS A 237 -12.93 -3.30 -16.34
CA LYS A 237 -11.77 -2.47 -16.69
C LYS A 237 -10.45 -3.03 -16.12
N TYR A 238 -10.42 -3.37 -14.84
CA TYR A 238 -9.22 -3.89 -14.18
C TYR A 238 -8.90 -5.32 -14.59
N ARG A 239 -9.92 -6.16 -14.86
CA ARG A 239 -9.74 -7.50 -15.44
C ARG A 239 -9.07 -7.42 -16.82
N SER A 240 -9.57 -6.54 -17.69
CA SER A 240 -8.99 -6.32 -19.02
C SER A 240 -7.55 -5.81 -18.94
N LEU A 241 -7.27 -4.85 -18.05
CA LEU A 241 -5.90 -4.38 -17.82
C LEU A 241 -4.98 -5.50 -17.34
N GLN A 242 -5.47 -6.36 -16.45
CA GLN A 242 -4.71 -7.49 -15.94
C GLN A 242 -4.40 -8.53 -17.02
N ALA A 243 -5.37 -8.89 -17.85
CA ALA A 243 -5.16 -9.78 -18.98
C ALA A 243 -4.09 -9.24 -19.94
N LYS A 244 -4.07 -7.93 -20.22
CA LYS A 244 -3.04 -7.31 -21.06
C LYS A 244 -1.65 -7.42 -20.46
N VAL A 245 -1.51 -7.21 -19.15
CA VAL A 245 -0.20 -7.35 -18.51
C VAL A 245 0.27 -8.81 -18.48
N PHE A 246 -0.64 -9.77 -18.27
CA PHE A 246 -0.28 -11.19 -18.35
C PHE A 246 0.20 -11.58 -19.74
N ALA A 247 -0.46 -11.08 -20.80
CA ALA A 247 0.01 -11.29 -22.17
C ALA A 247 1.42 -10.72 -22.39
N LEU A 248 1.74 -9.54 -21.82
CA LEU A 248 3.09 -8.99 -21.90
C LEU A 248 4.13 -9.84 -21.16
N TRP A 249 3.77 -10.39 -20.00
CA TRP A 249 4.66 -11.28 -19.26
C TRP A 249 4.85 -12.61 -19.98
N ASP A 250 3.81 -13.15 -20.61
CA ASP A 250 3.88 -14.34 -21.46
C ASP A 250 4.77 -14.11 -22.70
N ASP A 251 4.65 -12.96 -23.35
CA ASP A 251 5.54 -12.58 -24.45
C ASP A 251 7.00 -12.49 -23.96
N PHE A 252 7.24 -11.92 -22.78
CA PHE A 252 8.57 -11.79 -22.19
C PHE A 252 9.16 -13.14 -21.79
N SER A 253 8.40 -14.01 -21.12
CA SER A 253 8.87 -15.34 -20.71
C SER A 253 9.21 -16.25 -21.89
N HIS A 254 8.54 -16.04 -23.03
CA HIS A 254 8.82 -16.72 -24.29
C HIS A 254 9.82 -15.97 -25.18
N GLN A 255 10.54 -14.98 -24.64
CA GLN A 255 11.56 -14.20 -25.34
C GLN A 255 11.07 -13.45 -26.59
N ARG A 256 9.74 -13.29 -26.76
CA ARG A 256 9.13 -12.45 -27.81
C ARG A 256 9.26 -10.96 -27.51
N LYS A 257 9.59 -10.60 -26.26
CA LYS A 257 9.92 -9.24 -25.82
C LYS A 257 11.14 -9.23 -24.92
N ASN A 258 11.97 -8.20 -25.06
CA ASN A 258 13.05 -7.91 -24.10
C ASN A 258 12.54 -7.03 -22.94
N ALA A 259 13.36 -6.85 -21.90
CA ALA A 259 12.99 -6.10 -20.71
C ALA A 259 12.65 -4.63 -21.00
N GLN A 260 13.34 -3.99 -21.96
CA GLN A 260 13.07 -2.61 -22.35
C GLN A 260 11.68 -2.47 -23.02
N GLN A 261 11.32 -3.42 -23.88
CA GLN A 261 10.00 -3.49 -24.51
C GLN A 261 8.91 -3.77 -23.48
N LEU A 262 9.14 -4.71 -22.55
CA LEU A 262 8.22 -5.01 -21.46
C LEU A 262 7.97 -3.76 -20.59
N LEU A 263 9.03 -3.06 -20.20
CA LEU A 263 8.95 -1.84 -19.39
C LEU A 263 8.10 -0.77 -20.07
N ARG A 264 8.39 -0.47 -21.35
CA ARG A 264 7.67 0.56 -22.11
C ARG A 264 6.18 0.25 -22.23
N GLU A 265 5.82 -0.99 -22.52
CA GLU A 265 4.41 -1.39 -22.63
C GLU A 265 3.70 -1.38 -21.27
N CYS A 266 4.35 -1.84 -20.19
CA CYS A 266 3.81 -1.74 -18.83
C CYS A 266 3.62 -0.28 -18.40
N ALA A 267 4.58 0.59 -18.72
CA ALA A 267 4.50 2.04 -18.49
C ALA A 267 3.37 2.71 -19.27
N ARG A 268 3.02 2.19 -20.45
CA ARG A 268 1.86 2.67 -21.21
C ARG A 268 0.53 2.20 -20.61
N LEU A 269 0.48 0.96 -20.12
CA LEU A 269 -0.73 0.36 -19.56
C LEU A 269 -1.11 0.91 -18.18
N ASN A 270 -0.15 1.13 -17.30
CA ASN A 270 -0.41 1.32 -15.87
C ASN A 270 -0.79 2.77 -15.45
N GLY A 271 -1.53 3.58 -16.22
CA GLY A 271 -1.75 5.01 -15.90
C GLY A 271 -3.11 5.57 -16.33
N PRO A 272 -3.56 6.72 -15.81
CA PRO A 272 -4.80 7.34 -16.27
C PRO A 272 -4.69 7.65 -17.77
N SER A 273 -5.67 7.21 -18.56
CA SER A 273 -5.75 7.51 -19.99
C SER A 273 -5.91 9.02 -20.15
N ARG A 274 -4.83 9.73 -20.42
CA ARG A 274 -4.92 11.12 -20.86
C ARG A 274 -5.45 11.11 -22.29
N GLN A 275 -6.72 11.43 -22.45
CA GLN A 275 -7.21 11.99 -23.69
C GLN A 275 -6.51 13.35 -23.80
N TYR A 276 -5.43 13.43 -24.56
CA TYR A 276 -4.95 14.72 -25.01
C TYR A 276 -6.05 15.30 -25.89
N THR A 277 -6.80 16.27 -25.37
CA THR A 277 -7.60 17.14 -26.21
C THR A 277 -6.58 17.87 -27.09
N GLN A 278 -6.50 17.48 -28.36
CA GLN A 278 -5.79 18.28 -29.36
C GLN A 278 -6.47 19.65 -29.38
N ARG A 279 -5.74 20.68 -28.94
CA ARG A 279 -5.97 22.06 -29.34
C ARG A 279 -4.75 22.48 -30.12
#